data_AF-A0A2N2BJG1-F1
#
_entry.id   AF-A0A2N2BJG1-F1
#
_cell.length_a   1.000
_cell.length_b   1.000
_cell.length_c   1.000
_cell.angle_alpha   90.00
_cell.angle_beta   90.00
_cell.angle_gamma   90.00
#
_symmetry.space_group_name_H-M   'P 1'
#
loop_
_entity.id
_entity.type
_entity.pdbx_description
1 polymer ?
#
loop_
_entity_poly.entity_id
_entity_poly.type
_entity_poly.pdbx_seq_one_letter_code
_entity_poly.pdbx_strand_id
1 'polypeptide(L)'
;MPSEDFLYINTEGTNIADRINCPEGFVRIDVSSDSFGYFLRNLELKPDGSDVMLYDGSKKANQNVHVAVLTVEVGDRDLQQCADATMRLWAEYLRSEGRDEEIHFNFTNGFRVDYSKWMEGY
;
A
#
# COMPACT_ATOMS: atom_id res chain seq x y z
N MET A 1 -27.26 -7.71 -25.36
CA MET A 1 -26.04 -8.44 -25.77
C MET A 1 -25.37 -8.88 -24.49
N PRO A 2 -24.91 -10.13 -24.34
CA PRO A 2 -24.16 -10.49 -23.15
C PRO A 2 -22.89 -9.62 -23.14
N SER A 3 -22.70 -8.84 -22.08
CA SER A 3 -21.48 -8.07 -21.87
C SER A 3 -20.30 -9.04 -21.92
N GLU A 4 -19.26 -8.71 -22.69
CA GLU A 4 -17.98 -9.40 -22.55
C GLU A 4 -17.59 -9.40 -21.07
N ASP A 5 -17.10 -10.53 -20.56
CA ASP A 5 -16.67 -10.64 -19.17
C ASP A 5 -15.58 -9.57 -18.94
N PHE A 6 -15.94 -8.50 -18.23
CA PHE A 6 -15.02 -7.40 -17.99
C PHE A 6 -13.86 -7.91 -17.13
N LEU A 7 -12.66 -7.91 -17.71
CA LEU A 7 -11.47 -8.38 -17.01
C LEU A 7 -10.99 -7.30 -16.03
N TYR A 8 -11.43 -7.40 -14.77
CA TYR A 8 -11.02 -6.47 -13.71
C TYR A 8 -9.54 -6.57 -13.35
N ILE A 9 -8.92 -7.74 -13.56
CA ILE A 9 -7.55 -8.02 -13.14
C ILE A 9 -6.66 -8.27 -14.35
N ASN A 10 -5.63 -7.45 -14.51
CA ASN A 10 -4.57 -7.65 -15.49
C ASN A 10 -3.41 -8.40 -14.83
N THR A 11 -3.28 -9.70 -15.11
CA THR A 11 -2.29 -10.59 -14.48
C THR A 11 -0.84 -10.17 -14.74
N GLU A 12 -0.58 -9.45 -15.84
CA GLU A 12 0.75 -8.95 -16.19
C GLU A 12 1.08 -7.60 -15.52
N GLY A 13 0.11 -6.98 -14.85
CA GLY A 13 0.31 -5.71 -14.15
C GLY A 13 1.29 -5.86 -12.99
N THR A 14 2.35 -5.06 -12.99
CA THR A 14 3.43 -5.09 -11.98
C THR A 14 3.26 -4.05 -10.86
N ASN A 15 2.28 -3.16 -10.99
CA ASN A 15 1.90 -2.18 -9.97
C ASN A 15 0.37 -2.13 -9.78
N ILE A 16 -0.12 -1.37 -8.80
CA ILE A 16 -1.55 -1.30 -8.46
C ILE A 16 -2.40 -0.76 -9.63
N ALA A 17 -1.94 0.29 -10.31
CA ALA A 17 -2.68 0.85 -11.45
C ALA A 17 -2.75 -0.14 -12.63
N ASP A 18 -1.62 -0.81 -12.87
CA ASP A 18 -1.34 -1.95 -13.74
C ASP A 18 -2.32 -3.11 -13.58
N ARG A 19 -2.40 -3.61 -12.35
CA ARG A 19 -3.05 -4.87 -11.99
C ARG A 19 -4.57 -4.75 -11.95
N ILE A 20 -5.09 -3.61 -11.53
CA ILE A 20 -6.52 -3.42 -11.27
C ILE A 20 -7.09 -2.49 -12.33
N ASN A 21 -7.81 -3.06 -13.30
CA ASN A 21 -8.44 -2.31 -14.39
C ASN A 21 -9.60 -1.46 -13.87
N CYS A 22 -9.79 -0.29 -14.48
CA CYS A 22 -10.93 0.57 -14.18
C CYS A 22 -12.21 -0.06 -14.75
N PRO A 23 -13.32 -0.18 -13.99
CA PRO A 23 -14.57 -0.76 -14.49
C PRO A 23 -15.09 -0.09 -15.76
N GLU A 24 -15.88 -0.82 -16.55
CA GLU A 24 -16.52 -0.30 -17.76
C GLU A 24 -17.33 0.98 -17.46
N GLY A 25 -17.13 2.02 -18.29
CA GLY A 25 -17.80 3.31 -18.14
C GLY A 25 -17.19 4.24 -17.09
N PHE A 26 -16.13 3.82 -16.40
CA PHE A 26 -15.40 4.65 -15.45
C PHE A 26 -14.02 5.05 -15.99
N VAL A 27 -13.52 6.18 -15.48
CA VAL A 27 -12.15 6.63 -15.71
C VAL A 27 -11.46 6.83 -14.36
N ARG A 28 -10.18 6.45 -14.29
CA ARG A 28 -9.36 6.70 -13.10
C ARG A 28 -9.05 8.20 -13.05
N ILE A 29 -9.31 8.86 -11.93
CA ILE A 29 -9.00 10.28 -11.78
C ILE A 29 -7.50 10.54 -11.93
N ASP A 30 -7.15 11.63 -12.62
CA ASP A 30 -5.78 12.09 -12.71
C ASP A 30 -5.27 12.56 -11.34
N VAL A 31 -4.01 12.27 -11.07
CA VAL A 31 -3.33 12.65 -9.83
C VAL A 31 -1.94 13.18 -10.19
N SER A 32 -1.46 14.16 -9.45
CA SER A 32 -0.12 14.70 -9.66
C SER A 32 0.95 13.65 -9.31
N SER A 33 2.09 13.67 -10.01
CA SER A 33 3.17 12.71 -9.80
C SER A 33 3.82 12.78 -8.42
N ASP A 34 3.75 13.95 -7.78
CA ASP A 34 4.23 14.21 -6.42
C ASP A 34 3.17 13.88 -5.35
N SER A 35 2.04 13.29 -5.73
CA SER A 35 0.94 13.00 -4.80
C SER A 35 1.03 11.59 -4.21
N PHE A 36 0.49 11.43 -3.01
CA PHE A 36 0.36 10.11 -2.39
C PHE A 36 -0.49 9.13 -3.23
N GLY A 37 -1.47 9.63 -3.97
CA GLY A 37 -2.27 8.80 -4.88
C GLY A 37 -1.44 8.23 -6.03
N TYR A 38 -0.49 9.00 -6.56
CA TYR A 38 0.46 8.51 -7.56
C TYR A 38 1.41 7.49 -6.95
N PHE A 39 1.96 7.77 -5.76
CA PHE A 39 2.81 6.84 -5.03
C PHE A 39 2.16 5.47 -4.84
N LEU A 40 0.93 5.42 -4.30
CA LEU A 40 0.20 4.16 -4.07
C LEU A 40 -0.05 3.38 -5.37
N ARG A 41 -0.40 4.08 -6.46
CA ARG A 41 -0.69 3.45 -7.75
C ARG A 41 0.54 2.77 -8.37
N ASN A 42 1.73 3.28 -8.06
CA ASN A 42 2.99 2.81 -8.62
C ASN A 42 3.76 1.86 -7.69
N LEU A 43 3.19 1.45 -6.55
CA LEU A 43 3.81 0.45 -5.69
C LEU A 43 3.96 -0.88 -6.43
N GLU A 44 5.15 -1.45 -6.35
CA GLU A 44 5.48 -2.74 -6.97
C GLU A 44 4.71 -3.88 -6.30
N LEU A 45 4.20 -4.78 -7.14
CA LEU A 45 3.47 -5.97 -6.76
C LEU A 45 4.27 -7.22 -7.03
N LYS A 46 4.05 -8.24 -6.21
CA LYS A 46 4.41 -9.61 -6.54
C LYS A 46 3.58 -10.11 -7.73
N PRO A 47 4.03 -11.18 -8.42
CA PRO A 47 3.27 -11.79 -9.51
C PRO A 47 1.82 -12.11 -9.11
N ASP A 48 0.92 -12.10 -10.09
CA ASP A 48 -0.47 -12.46 -9.84
C ASP A 48 -0.64 -13.85 -9.23
N GLY A 49 -1.59 -13.99 -8.32
CA GLY A 49 -1.80 -15.22 -7.55
C GLY A 49 -0.76 -15.51 -6.46
N SER A 50 0.16 -14.58 -6.16
CA SER A 50 1.09 -14.73 -5.03
C SER A 50 0.35 -14.86 -3.70
N ASP A 51 0.76 -15.83 -2.88
CA ASP A 51 0.20 -16.02 -1.54
C ASP A 51 0.53 -14.82 -0.61
N VAL A 52 -0.40 -14.49 0.27
CA VAL A 52 -0.12 -13.63 1.43
C VAL A 52 0.48 -14.47 2.55
N MET A 53 1.70 -14.12 2.93
CA MET A 53 2.44 -14.78 4.00
C MET A 53 2.30 -13.99 5.32
N LEU A 54 2.31 -14.71 6.45
CA LEU A 54 2.45 -14.13 7.78
C LEU A 54 3.93 -13.87 8.08
N TYR A 55 4.20 -13.09 9.13
CA TYR A 55 5.57 -12.72 9.54
C TYR A 55 6.46 -13.93 9.87
N ASP A 56 5.84 -15.07 10.22
CA ASP A 56 6.53 -16.34 10.52
C ASP A 56 6.79 -17.20 9.27
N GLY A 57 6.44 -16.70 8.08
CA GLY A 57 6.59 -17.41 6.81
C GLY A 57 5.51 -18.44 6.51
N SER A 58 4.49 -18.59 7.37
CA SER A 58 3.32 -19.41 7.06
C SER A 58 2.32 -18.67 6.16
N LYS A 59 1.44 -19.40 5.46
CA LYS A 59 0.38 -18.77 4.66
C LYS A 59 -0.70 -18.21 5.56
N LYS A 60 -1.19 -17.00 5.27
CA LYS A 60 -2.41 -16.47 5.89
C LYS A 60 -3.59 -17.43 5.62
N ALA A 61 -4.39 -17.72 6.64
CA ALA A 61 -5.46 -18.73 6.52
C ALA A 61 -6.48 -18.44 5.41
N ASN A 62 -6.79 -17.16 5.17
CA ASN A 62 -7.71 -16.75 4.11
C ASN A 62 -6.96 -16.08 2.97
N GLN A 63 -6.78 -16.83 1.88
CA GLN A 63 -6.12 -16.37 0.66
C GLN A 63 -7.09 -15.75 -0.37
N ASN A 64 -8.40 -15.80 -0.15
CA ASN A 64 -9.40 -15.38 -1.14
C ASN A 64 -9.95 -13.95 -0.90
N VAL A 65 -9.29 -13.18 -0.03
CA VAL A 65 -9.70 -11.81 0.37
C VAL A 65 -8.73 -10.73 -0.07
N HIS A 66 -7.72 -11.10 -0.87
CA HIS A 66 -6.78 -10.18 -1.46
C HIS A 66 -6.71 -10.43 -2.96
N VAL A 67 -6.27 -9.41 -3.69
CA VAL A 67 -6.18 -9.44 -5.15
C VAL A 67 -4.73 -9.31 -5.63
N ALA A 68 -3.89 -8.66 -4.84
CA ALA A 68 -2.50 -8.43 -5.13
C ALA A 68 -1.71 -8.31 -3.82
N VAL A 69 -0.41 -8.58 -3.89
CA VAL A 69 0.50 -8.53 -2.76
C VAL A 69 1.62 -7.56 -3.08
N LEU A 70 1.85 -6.56 -2.23
CA LEU A 70 2.95 -5.61 -2.41
C LEU A 70 4.30 -6.29 -2.20
N THR A 71 5.33 -5.82 -2.90
CA THR A 71 6.74 -6.23 -2.70
C THR A 71 7.37 -5.43 -1.57
N VAL A 72 6.74 -5.46 -0.40
CA VAL A 72 7.16 -4.69 0.78
C VAL A 72 7.76 -5.63 1.83
N GLU A 73 8.93 -5.26 2.35
CA GLU A 73 9.56 -5.95 3.47
C GLU A 73 8.83 -5.62 4.78
N VAL A 74 8.30 -6.64 5.45
CA VAL A 74 7.56 -6.51 6.72
C VAL A 74 8.39 -6.92 7.95
N GLY A 75 9.59 -7.48 7.73
CA GLY A 75 10.45 -8.00 8.79
C GLY A 75 10.01 -9.37 9.31
N ASP A 76 10.67 -9.85 10.37
CA ASP A 76 10.47 -11.16 11.00
C ASP A 76 9.65 -11.08 12.31
N ARG A 77 9.09 -9.91 12.62
CA ARG A 77 8.33 -9.64 13.84
C ARG A 77 6.92 -9.16 13.52
N ASP A 78 5.99 -9.53 14.38
CA ASP A 78 4.60 -9.08 14.32
C ASP A 78 4.45 -7.63 14.82
N LEU A 79 4.88 -6.68 14.00
CA LEU A 79 4.93 -5.25 14.34
C LEU A 79 3.91 -4.39 13.59
N GLN A 80 3.28 -4.92 12.52
CA GLN A 80 2.34 -4.15 11.71
C GLN A 80 0.92 -4.66 11.92
N GLN A 81 0.12 -3.90 12.66
CA GLN A 81 -1.28 -4.20 12.90
C GLN A 81 -2.17 -3.17 12.21
N CYS A 82 -3.08 -3.64 11.36
CA CYS A 82 -4.16 -2.85 10.74
C CYS A 82 -3.70 -1.49 10.16
N ALA A 83 -3.83 -0.40 10.93
CA ALA A 83 -3.50 0.95 10.53
C ALA A 83 -1.99 1.18 10.27
N ASP A 84 -1.12 0.39 10.90
CA ASP A 84 0.33 0.56 10.81
C ASP A 84 0.85 0.44 9.38
N ALA A 85 0.25 -0.44 8.57
CA ALA A 85 0.60 -0.60 7.17
C ALA A 85 0.34 0.68 6.37
N THR A 86 -0.82 1.32 6.57
CA THR A 86 -1.15 2.59 5.90
C THR A 86 -0.30 3.74 6.41
N MET A 87 -0.04 3.79 7.72
CA MET A 87 0.85 4.79 8.33
C MET A 87 2.27 4.67 7.76
N ARG A 88 2.79 3.44 7.64
CA ARG A 88 4.09 3.15 7.01
C ARG A 88 4.14 3.65 5.57
N LEU A 89 3.14 3.34 4.74
CA LEU A 89 3.09 3.79 3.34
C LEU A 89 3.06 5.32 3.24
N TRP A 90 2.35 6.01 4.14
CA TRP A 90 2.36 7.47 4.19
C TRP A 90 3.75 8.02 4.54
N ALA A 91 4.40 7.45 5.55
CA ALA A 91 5.75 7.85 5.94
C ALA A 91 6.78 7.58 4.83
N GLU A 92 6.68 6.46 4.13
CA GLU A 92 7.57 6.13 3.00
C GLU A 92 7.40 7.09 1.83
N TYR A 93 6.16 7.47 1.50
CA TYR A 93 5.89 8.50 0.51
C TYR A 93 6.52 9.84 0.89
N LEU A 94 6.29 10.32 2.12
CA LEU A 94 6.90 11.58 2.56
C LEU A 94 8.43 11.50 2.52
N ARG A 95 9.00 10.37 2.92
CA ARG A 95 10.44 10.14 2.84
C ARG A 95 10.98 10.11 1.41
N SER A 96 10.27 9.47 0.48
CA SER A 96 10.71 9.42 -0.93
C SER A 96 10.73 10.82 -1.57
N GLU A 97 9.89 11.73 -1.08
CA GLU A 97 9.84 13.13 -1.48
C GLU A 97 10.80 14.03 -0.67
N GLY A 98 11.61 13.47 0.25
CA GLY A 98 12.53 14.24 1.11
C GLY A 98 11.83 15.08 2.18
N ARG A 99 10.58 14.76 2.52
CA ARG A 99 9.71 15.49 3.44
C ARG A 99 9.64 14.83 4.82
N ASP A 100 10.79 14.38 5.33
CA ASP A 100 10.87 13.68 6.62
C ASP A 100 10.34 14.52 7.80
N GLU A 101 10.47 15.85 7.74
CA GLU A 101 9.95 16.78 8.75
C GLU A 101 8.42 16.79 8.85
N GLU A 102 7.73 16.35 7.80
CA GLU A 102 6.26 16.26 7.76
C GLU A 102 5.74 14.94 8.31
N ILE A 103 6.61 13.98 8.57
CA ILE A 103 6.21 12.68 9.13
C ILE A 103 5.81 12.89 10.59
N HIS A 104 4.51 12.78 10.84
CA HIS A 104 3.95 12.78 12.18
C HIS A 104 2.69 11.92 12.22
N PHE A 105 2.36 11.44 13.40
CA PHE A 105 1.11 10.73 13.67
C PHE A 105 0.49 11.23 14.96
N ASN A 106 -0.80 10.98 15.12
CA ASN A 106 -1.51 11.32 16.35
C ASN A 106 -1.87 10.04 17.09
N PHE A 107 -1.62 10.01 18.40
CA PHE A 107 -2.19 8.99 19.26
C PHE A 107 -3.72 9.10 19.30
N THR A 108 -4.37 8.05 19.80
CA THR A 108 -5.84 7.98 19.90
C THR A 108 -6.45 9.10 20.75
N ASN A 109 -5.66 9.72 21.63
CA ASN A 109 -6.03 10.90 22.42
C ASN A 109 -5.78 12.24 21.70
N GLY A 110 -5.34 12.21 20.43
CA GLY A 110 -5.01 13.40 19.62
C GLY A 110 -3.60 13.95 19.86
N PHE A 111 -2.80 13.34 20.74
CA PHE A 111 -1.43 13.78 20.97
C PHE A 111 -0.56 13.57 19.73
N ARG A 112 -0.01 14.65 19.19
CA ARG A 112 0.86 14.64 18.02
C ARG A 112 2.26 14.15 18.39
N VAL A 113 2.76 13.19 17.61
CA VAL A 113 4.11 12.64 17.71
C VAL A 113 4.82 12.92 16.39
N ASP A 114 5.85 13.76 16.46
CA ASP A 114 6.70 14.09 15.31
C ASP A 114 7.83 13.06 15.18
N TYR A 115 8.06 12.57 13.96
CA TYR A 115 9.14 11.64 13.68
C TYR A 115 10.53 12.25 13.94
N SER A 116 10.70 13.54 13.65
CA SER A 116 11.93 14.28 13.91
C SER A 116 12.35 14.23 15.39
N LYS A 117 11.40 14.45 16.31
CA LYS A 117 11.67 14.36 17.76
C LYS A 117 12.00 12.93 18.20
N TRP A 118 11.33 11.93 17.64
CA TRP A 118 11.63 10.53 17.93
C TRP A 118 13.07 10.16 17.53
N MET A 119 13.56 10.66 16.38
CA MET A 119 14.95 10.45 15.97
C MET A 119 15.97 11.08 16.93
N GLU A 120 15.59 12.13 17.65
CA GLU A 120 16.42 12.79 18.67
C GLU A 120 16.39 12.06 20.03
N GLY A 121 15.56 11.01 20.18
CA GLY A 121 15.48 10.19 21.39
C GLY A 121 14.50 10.69 22.46
N TYR A 122 13.49 11.49 22.07
CA TYR A 122 12.41 11.95 22.95
C TYR A 122 11.40 10.85 23.31
#